data_AF-A0A0C9XBC9-F1
#
_entry.id   AF-A0A0C9XBC9-F1
#
_cell.length_a   1.000
_cell.length_b   1.000
_cell.length_c   1.000
_cell.angle_alpha   90.00
_cell.angle_beta   90.00
_cell.angle_gamma   90.00
#
_symmetry.space_group_name_H-M   'P 1'
#
loop_
_entity.id
_entity.type
_entity.pdbx_description
1 polymer ?
#
loop_
_entity_poly.entity_id
_entity_poly.type
_entity_poly.pdbx_seq_one_letter_code
_entity_poly.pdbx_strand_id
1 'polypeptide(L)'
;MIGERTFMGWPFLQEGSVVAVSDTLFKYEKMTVVPGSPAKVVSNPHAPQGLGHWKMKADRIEQVYSKRSGVITGSVDILLHVLPLKGLKRLESGAFVKDYEGPEKETEHAVQMCVPEVASEDPRFLERDAPPLSEEFPEGSKIFFLGEHAYGVAATVSATTETSLSVVLAFFPAEKAENDQFKAVVQNRRSSHYFPSFKAAEMVGISGRALGKITSSFMVITSDEQKTNVGLSLKFEAKALKVIDYSRKEGRHWEYSERAIDLIREYKVSYFLLALTFAEVWDR
;
A
#
# COMPACT_ATOMS: atom_id res chain seq x y z
N MET A 1 0.00 -1.85 30.26
CA MET A 1 -0.33 -2.02 28.84
C MET A 1 0.15 -0.85 28.00
N ILE A 2 -0.24 0.40 28.28
CA ILE A 2 0.24 1.55 27.48
C ILE A 2 1.77 1.67 27.58
N GLY A 3 2.46 1.74 26.44
CA GLY A 3 3.91 1.78 26.27
C GLY A 3 4.58 0.41 26.30
N GLU A 4 3.84 -0.67 26.52
CA GLU A 4 4.35 -2.04 26.49
C GLU A 4 4.12 -2.68 25.11
N ARG A 5 4.93 -3.69 24.81
CA ARG A 5 4.69 -4.57 23.66
C ARG A 5 3.47 -5.45 23.90
N THR A 6 2.77 -5.77 22.82
CA THR A 6 1.67 -6.74 22.79
C THR A 6 1.71 -7.49 21.47
N PHE A 7 1.13 -8.69 21.46
CA PHE A 7 0.91 -9.45 20.26
C PHE A 7 -0.56 -9.36 19.83
N MET A 8 -0.81 -9.00 18.59
CA MET A 8 -2.15 -8.77 18.03
C MET A 8 -2.38 -9.58 16.76
N GLY A 9 -3.62 -9.67 16.29
CA GLY A 9 -3.92 -10.38 15.04
C GLY A 9 -4.05 -11.90 15.18
N TRP A 10 -4.45 -12.41 16.36
CA TRP A 10 -4.71 -13.84 16.55
C TRP A 10 -5.57 -14.41 15.39
N PRO A 11 -5.27 -15.61 14.87
CA PRO A 11 -4.23 -16.55 15.33
C PRO A 11 -2.82 -16.24 14.81
N PHE A 12 -2.67 -15.36 13.82
CA PHE A 12 -1.38 -14.98 13.25
C PHE A 12 -0.79 -13.79 13.98
N LEU A 13 -0.30 -14.06 15.19
CA LEU A 13 0.23 -13.05 16.09
C LEU A 13 1.36 -12.25 15.44
N GLN A 14 1.23 -10.92 15.48
CA GLN A 14 2.25 -9.96 15.13
C GLN A 14 2.61 -9.14 16.37
N GLU A 15 3.81 -8.57 16.44
CA GLU A 15 4.20 -7.70 17.55
C GLU A 15 3.80 -6.25 17.26
N GLY A 16 3.38 -5.52 18.29
CA GLY A 16 3.18 -4.08 18.23
C GLY A 16 3.29 -3.41 19.59
N SER A 17 3.41 -2.09 19.59
CA SER A 17 3.49 -1.28 20.81
C SER A 17 2.15 -0.61 21.10
N VAL A 18 1.66 -0.75 22.33
CA VAL A 18 0.37 -0.16 22.74
C VAL A 18 0.56 1.33 23.01
N VAL A 19 -0.01 2.19 22.20
CA VAL A 19 0.05 3.65 22.40
C VAL A 19 -1.10 4.19 23.22
N ALA A 20 -2.26 3.54 23.14
CA ALA A 20 -3.43 3.95 23.89
C ALA A 20 -4.33 2.77 24.20
N VAL A 21 -5.18 2.95 25.20
CA VAL A 21 -6.29 2.05 25.52
C VAL A 21 -7.57 2.87 25.47
N SER A 22 -8.66 2.37 24.92
CA SER A 22 -9.94 3.10 24.97
C SER A 22 -11.07 2.19 25.38
N ASP A 23 -11.96 2.74 26.18
CA ASP A 23 -13.28 2.18 26.43
C ASP A 23 -14.33 2.96 25.62
N THR A 24 -15.61 2.68 25.90
CA THR A 24 -16.74 3.31 25.23
C THR A 24 -16.80 4.84 25.40
N LEU A 25 -16.22 5.40 26.47
CA LEU A 25 -16.36 6.80 26.87
C LEU A 25 -15.04 7.61 26.79
N PHE A 26 -13.90 6.98 27.01
CA PHE A 26 -12.58 7.59 27.17
C PHE A 26 -11.51 6.88 26.34
N LYS A 27 -10.51 7.64 25.89
CA LYS A 27 -9.22 7.19 25.39
C LYS A 27 -8.14 7.53 26.42
N TYR A 28 -7.38 6.54 26.84
CA TYR A 28 -6.28 6.63 27.80
C TYR A 28 -4.95 6.61 27.05
N GLU A 29 -4.18 7.68 27.19
CA GLU A 29 -2.89 7.88 26.54
C GLU A 29 -1.83 8.33 27.55
N LYS A 30 -0.56 7.98 27.31
CA LYS A 30 0.55 8.53 28.09
C LYS A 30 0.91 9.90 27.53
N MET A 31 0.73 10.95 28.33
CA MET A 31 1.11 12.31 27.96
C MET A 31 2.03 12.92 29.02
N THR A 32 3.06 13.63 28.56
CA THR A 32 3.89 14.48 29.42
C THR A 32 3.20 15.83 29.59
N VAL A 33 2.52 16.01 30.73
CA VAL A 33 1.78 17.26 31.04
C VAL A 33 2.73 18.42 31.32
N VAL A 34 3.94 18.14 31.82
CA VAL A 34 5.00 19.14 32.06
C VAL A 34 6.31 18.65 31.45
N PRO A 35 7.05 19.48 30.69
CA PRO A 35 8.37 19.13 30.17
C PRO A 35 9.31 18.69 31.32
N GLY A 36 9.87 17.48 31.22
CA GLY A 36 10.77 16.91 32.24
C GLY A 36 10.10 16.11 33.36
N SER A 37 8.76 16.02 33.38
CA SER A 37 8.03 15.14 34.31
C SER A 37 7.76 13.75 33.69
N PRO A 38 7.66 12.68 34.52
CA PRO A 38 7.32 11.36 34.01
C PRO A 38 5.94 11.36 33.33
N ALA A 39 5.82 10.68 32.20
CA ALA A 39 4.57 10.57 31.46
C ALA A 39 3.48 9.96 32.35
N LYS A 40 2.35 10.66 32.48
CA LYS A 40 1.18 10.17 33.23
C LYS A 40 0.11 9.71 32.25
N VAL A 41 -0.68 8.72 32.67
CA VAL A 41 -1.85 8.28 31.90
C VAL A 41 -2.93 9.33 32.06
N VAL A 42 -3.35 9.93 30.96
CA VAL A 42 -4.41 10.93 30.89
C VAL A 42 -5.63 10.29 30.24
N SER A 43 -6.81 10.52 30.82
CA SER A 43 -8.09 10.10 30.28
C SER A 43 -8.72 11.22 29.45
N ASN A 44 -8.79 11.04 28.14
CA ASN A 44 -9.41 11.97 27.21
C ASN A 44 -10.82 11.46 26.86
N PRO A 45 -11.91 12.18 27.20
CA PRO A 45 -13.25 11.77 26.80
C PRO A 45 -13.38 11.81 25.27
N HIS A 46 -14.10 10.83 24.70
CA HIS A 46 -14.42 10.85 23.28
C HIS A 46 -15.30 12.06 22.96
N ALA A 47 -15.10 12.64 21.78
CA ALA A 47 -16.05 13.60 21.24
C ALA A 47 -17.44 12.95 21.08
N PRO A 48 -18.55 13.70 21.09
CA PRO A 48 -19.90 13.14 20.98
C PRO A 48 -20.10 12.21 19.77
N GLN A 49 -19.47 12.53 18.63
CA GLN A 49 -19.47 11.67 17.44
C GLN A 49 -18.51 10.47 17.57
N GLY A 50 -17.46 10.60 18.37
CA GLY A 50 -16.45 9.57 18.64
C GLY A 50 -17.01 8.32 19.32
N LEU A 51 -18.06 8.45 20.13
CA LEU A 51 -18.75 7.31 20.76
C LEU A 51 -19.29 6.31 19.71
N GLY A 52 -19.95 6.84 18.67
CA GLY A 52 -20.47 6.03 17.57
C GLY A 52 -19.35 5.40 16.72
N HIS A 53 -18.28 6.15 16.47
CA HIS A 53 -17.11 5.62 15.75
C HIS A 53 -16.40 4.50 16.53
N TRP A 54 -16.26 4.66 17.84
CA TRP A 54 -15.68 3.64 18.70
C TRP A 54 -16.52 2.36 18.66
N LYS A 55 -17.83 2.47 18.81
CA LYS A 55 -18.73 1.30 18.76
C LYS A 55 -18.70 0.61 17.40
N MET A 56 -18.68 1.37 16.31
CA MET A 56 -18.52 0.82 14.95
C MET A 56 -17.20 0.06 14.78
N LYS A 57 -16.10 0.56 15.37
CA LYS A 57 -14.80 -0.14 15.33
C LYS A 57 -14.83 -1.45 16.12
N ALA A 58 -15.42 -1.44 17.32
CA ALA A 58 -15.61 -2.62 18.16
C ALA A 58 -16.43 -3.70 17.43
N ASP A 59 -17.58 -3.32 16.87
CA ASP A 59 -18.48 -4.23 16.15
C ASP A 59 -17.82 -4.77 14.85
N ARG A 60 -17.02 -3.94 14.16
CA ARG A 60 -16.25 -4.38 12.99
C ARG A 60 -15.25 -5.48 13.35
N ILE A 61 -14.56 -5.37 14.49
CA ILE A 61 -13.60 -6.38 14.94
C ILE A 61 -14.34 -7.70 15.20
N GLU A 62 -15.44 -7.67 15.95
CA GLU A 62 -16.29 -8.84 16.21
C GLU A 62 -16.78 -9.49 14.90
N GLN A 63 -17.29 -8.70 13.96
CA GLN A 63 -17.77 -9.20 12.67
C GLN A 63 -16.66 -9.85 11.85
N VAL A 64 -15.46 -9.28 11.83
CA VAL A 64 -14.31 -9.86 11.11
C VAL A 64 -13.97 -11.23 11.70
N TYR A 65 -13.85 -11.32 13.03
CA TYR A 65 -13.54 -12.59 13.70
C TYR A 65 -14.65 -13.63 13.53
N SER A 66 -15.91 -13.23 13.66
CA SER A 66 -17.05 -14.13 13.50
C SER A 66 -17.20 -14.64 12.06
N LYS A 67 -17.16 -13.74 11.07
CA LYS A 67 -17.48 -14.08 9.67
C LYS A 67 -16.30 -14.62 8.88
N ARG A 68 -15.07 -14.15 9.14
CA ARG A 68 -13.88 -14.58 8.39
C ARG A 68 -13.07 -15.64 9.11
N SER A 69 -13.04 -15.61 10.44
CA SER A 69 -12.20 -16.50 11.25
C SER A 69 -12.98 -17.57 12.02
N GLY A 70 -14.32 -17.51 12.03
CA GLY A 70 -15.16 -18.47 12.74
C GLY A 70 -15.04 -18.41 14.26
N VAL A 71 -14.67 -17.25 14.82
CA VAL A 71 -14.36 -17.09 16.26
C VAL A 71 -15.36 -16.14 16.91
N ILE A 72 -15.88 -16.56 18.06
CA ILE A 72 -16.79 -15.77 18.89
C ILE A 72 -15.95 -15.03 19.92
N THR A 73 -15.71 -13.73 19.72
CA THR A 73 -14.88 -12.89 20.59
C THR A 73 -15.60 -12.39 21.83
N GLY A 74 -16.93 -12.50 21.88
CA GLY A 74 -17.78 -11.81 22.86
C GLY A 74 -17.86 -10.31 22.61
N SER A 75 -18.51 -9.58 23.53
CA SER A 75 -18.59 -8.12 23.49
C SER A 75 -17.20 -7.51 23.63
N VAL A 76 -16.91 -6.51 22.81
CA VAL A 76 -15.66 -5.76 22.86
C VAL A 76 -15.90 -4.48 23.65
N ASP A 77 -15.50 -4.49 24.92
CA ASP A 77 -15.66 -3.35 25.83
C ASP A 77 -14.41 -2.45 25.87
N ILE A 78 -13.25 -3.00 25.51
CA ILE A 78 -11.96 -2.31 25.53
C ILE A 78 -11.21 -2.56 24.22
N LEU A 79 -10.73 -1.46 23.62
CA LEU A 79 -9.87 -1.48 22.44
C LEU A 79 -8.45 -1.04 22.80
N LEU A 80 -7.47 -1.80 22.32
CA LEU A 80 -6.07 -1.41 22.29
C LEU A 80 -5.78 -0.68 20.97
N HIS A 81 -5.12 0.47 21.08
CA HIS A 81 -4.56 1.17 19.94
C HIS A 81 -3.08 0.82 19.87
N VAL A 82 -2.70 0.14 18.80
CA VAL A 82 -1.39 -0.50 18.65
C VAL A 82 -0.72 0.04 17.40
N LEU A 83 0.56 0.39 17.54
CA LEU A 83 1.47 0.63 16.43
C LEU A 83 2.13 -0.70 16.04
N PRO A 84 1.83 -1.26 14.87
CA PRO A 84 2.44 -2.51 14.43
C PRO A 84 3.97 -2.37 14.33
N LEU A 85 4.68 -3.45 14.64
CA LEU A 85 6.12 -3.54 14.40
C LEU A 85 6.39 -3.55 12.90
N LYS A 86 7.19 -2.59 12.44
CA LYS A 86 7.63 -2.49 11.05
C LYS A 86 8.88 -3.32 10.79
N GLY A 87 9.80 -3.35 11.76
CA GLY A 87 11.04 -4.11 11.69
C GLY A 87 12.07 -3.60 12.69
N LEU A 88 13.35 -3.64 12.30
CA LEU A 88 14.45 -3.08 13.08
C LEU A 88 14.99 -1.83 12.38
N LYS A 89 15.24 -0.78 13.16
CA LYS A 89 15.92 0.43 12.73
C LYS A 89 17.32 0.45 13.29
N ARG A 90 18.28 0.79 12.43
CA ARG A 90 19.66 1.04 12.83
C ARG A 90 19.77 2.45 13.45
N LEU A 91 20.32 2.53 14.66
CA LEU A 91 20.67 3.78 15.32
C LEU A 91 22.04 4.28 14.85
N GLU A 92 22.35 5.55 15.14
CA GLU A 92 23.67 6.14 14.86
C GLU A 92 24.80 5.40 15.59
N SER A 93 24.50 4.78 16.74
CA SER A 93 25.43 3.93 17.46
C SER A 93 25.78 2.63 16.73
N GLY A 94 25.00 2.22 15.72
CA GLY A 94 25.11 0.92 15.05
C GLY A 94 24.19 -0.17 15.62
N ALA A 95 23.50 0.08 16.73
CA ALA A 95 22.56 -0.87 17.32
C ALA A 95 21.28 -0.98 16.49
N PHE A 96 20.69 -2.18 16.46
CA PHE A 96 19.38 -2.45 15.87
C PHE A 96 18.32 -2.50 16.96
N VAL A 97 17.38 -1.56 16.90
CA VAL A 97 16.24 -1.45 17.83
C VAL A 97 14.92 -1.64 17.09
N LYS A 98 13.87 -2.06 17.78
CA LYS A 98 12.55 -2.23 17.17
C LYS A 98 11.99 -0.90 16.66
N ASP A 99 11.57 -0.90 15.41
CA ASP A 99 10.94 0.21 14.71
C ASP A 99 9.44 -0.07 14.58
N TYR A 100 8.63 0.75 15.23
CA TYR A 100 7.17 0.69 15.15
C TYR A 100 6.67 1.69 14.10
N GLU A 101 5.53 1.39 13.48
CA GLU A 101 4.89 2.31 12.55
C GLU A 101 4.52 3.64 13.20
N GLY A 102 4.36 4.69 12.40
CA GLY A 102 3.95 6.01 12.89
C GLY A 102 2.47 6.09 13.28
N PRO A 103 2.05 7.17 13.95
CA PRO A 103 0.66 7.38 14.39
C PRO A 103 -0.37 7.28 13.25
N GLU A 104 0.04 7.52 11.99
CA GLU A 104 -0.82 7.41 10.82
C GLU A 104 -1.26 5.97 10.49
N LYS A 105 -0.56 4.97 11.02
CA LYS A 105 -0.91 3.55 10.87
C LYS A 105 -1.28 2.89 12.21
N GLU A 106 -1.82 3.67 13.14
CA GLU A 106 -2.46 3.14 14.36
C GLU A 106 -3.57 2.14 13.98
N THR A 107 -3.53 0.97 14.61
CA THR A 107 -4.51 -0.11 14.39
C THR A 107 -5.22 -0.45 15.70
N GLU A 108 -6.52 -0.71 15.63
CA GLU A 108 -7.32 -1.07 16.80
C GLU A 108 -7.56 -2.57 16.91
N HIS A 109 -7.36 -3.10 18.11
CA HIS A 109 -7.58 -4.52 18.41
C HIS A 109 -8.37 -4.67 19.71
N ALA A 110 -9.20 -5.71 19.80
CA ALA A 110 -9.89 -6.05 21.04
C ALA A 110 -8.89 -6.59 22.06
N VAL A 111 -8.95 -6.12 23.31
CA VAL A 111 -8.04 -6.58 24.38
C VAL A 111 -8.03 -8.10 24.51
N GLN A 112 -9.20 -8.75 24.46
CA GLN A 112 -9.30 -10.20 24.57
C GLN A 112 -8.66 -10.99 23.41
N MET A 113 -8.36 -10.34 22.29
CA MET A 113 -7.71 -10.96 21.11
C MET A 113 -6.22 -10.65 21.04
N CYS A 114 -5.68 -9.97 22.05
CA CYS A 114 -4.26 -9.65 22.17
C CYS A 114 -3.61 -10.49 23.27
N VAL A 115 -2.36 -10.88 23.03
CA VAL A 115 -1.57 -11.70 23.96
C VAL A 115 -0.37 -10.88 24.43
N PRO A 116 -0.05 -10.84 25.72
CA PRO A 116 1.09 -10.06 26.22
C PRO A 116 2.45 -10.65 25.79
N GLU A 117 2.56 -11.98 25.77
CA GLU A 117 3.82 -12.69 25.51
C GLU A 117 3.59 -13.92 24.63
N VAL A 118 4.60 -14.31 23.88
CA VAL A 118 4.59 -15.52 23.05
C VAL A 118 5.73 -16.43 23.46
N ALA A 119 5.51 -17.75 23.38
CA ALA A 119 6.54 -18.73 23.75
C ALA A 119 7.76 -18.74 22.80
N SER A 120 7.56 -18.33 21.55
CA SER A 120 8.61 -18.22 20.54
C SER A 120 8.50 -16.87 19.86
N GLU A 121 9.46 -15.98 20.14
CA GLU A 121 9.60 -14.71 19.43
C GLU A 121 10.23 -14.95 18.05
N ASP A 122 10.01 -14.01 17.14
CA ASP A 122 10.57 -14.05 15.79
C ASP A 122 12.04 -13.60 15.82
N PRO A 123 13.02 -14.48 15.49
CA PRO A 123 14.44 -14.13 15.54
C PRO A 123 14.83 -12.94 14.65
N ARG A 124 14.02 -12.61 13.63
CA ARG A 124 14.28 -11.50 12.71
C ARG A 124 14.12 -10.12 13.36
N PHE A 125 13.41 -10.05 14.48
CA PHE A 125 13.11 -8.81 15.19
C PHE A 125 13.81 -8.71 16.54
N LEU A 126 14.79 -9.59 16.81
CA LEU A 126 15.60 -9.48 18.01
C LEU A 126 16.51 -8.24 17.90
N GLU A 127 16.46 -7.41 18.94
CA GLU A 127 17.34 -6.26 19.06
C GLU A 127 18.78 -6.72 19.22
N ARG A 128 19.71 -5.96 18.63
CA ARG A 128 21.14 -6.29 18.63
C ARG A 128 21.92 -5.03 18.95
N ASP A 129 22.88 -5.16 19.86
CA ASP A 129 23.85 -4.10 20.09
C ASP A 129 24.71 -3.86 18.86
N ALA A 130 25.38 -2.70 18.83
CA ALA A 130 26.25 -2.31 17.75
C ALA A 130 27.42 -3.29 17.62
N PRO A 131 27.50 -4.08 16.54
CA PRO A 131 28.67 -4.91 16.30
C PRO A 131 29.88 -4.03 15.95
N PRO A 132 31.11 -4.50 16.19
CA PRO A 132 32.31 -3.85 15.67
C PRO A 132 32.25 -3.70 14.15
N LEU A 133 32.81 -2.60 13.62
CA LEU A 133 32.80 -2.33 12.17
C LEU A 133 33.42 -3.48 11.34
N SER A 134 34.44 -4.16 11.87
CA SER A 134 35.10 -5.30 11.21
C SER A 134 34.19 -6.52 11.04
N GLU A 135 33.26 -6.74 11.98
CA GLU A 135 32.28 -7.82 11.92
C GLU A 135 31.08 -7.45 11.06
N GLU A 136 30.67 -6.17 11.12
CA GLU A 136 29.54 -5.67 10.34
C GLU A 136 29.88 -5.56 8.85
N PHE A 137 31.07 -5.07 8.55
CA PHE A 137 31.57 -4.83 7.20
C PHE A 137 32.93 -5.51 7.00
N PRO A 138 32.94 -6.84 6.82
CA PRO A 138 34.16 -7.57 6.57
C PRO A 138 34.78 -7.15 5.23
N GLU A 139 36.10 -7.30 5.11
CA GLU A 139 36.82 -7.02 3.87
C GLU A 139 36.25 -7.82 2.69
N GLY A 140 36.10 -7.17 1.54
CA GLY A 140 35.48 -7.74 0.36
C GLY A 140 33.94 -7.76 0.38
N SER A 141 33.30 -7.28 1.46
CA SER A 141 31.84 -7.12 1.48
C SER A 141 31.36 -6.09 0.45
N LYS A 142 30.22 -6.39 -0.18
CA LYS A 142 29.59 -5.53 -1.18
C LYS A 142 28.53 -4.67 -0.51
N ILE A 143 28.64 -3.36 -0.67
CA ILE A 143 27.78 -2.37 -0.04
C ILE A 143 27.32 -1.33 -1.06
N PHE A 144 26.38 -0.47 -0.68
CA PHE A 144 25.99 0.70 -1.46
C PHE A 144 26.49 1.97 -0.78
N PHE A 145 27.09 2.86 -1.56
CA PHE A 145 27.56 4.15 -1.06
C PHE A 145 26.40 5.16 -1.06
N LEU A 146 26.19 5.85 0.05
CA LEU A 146 25.10 6.82 0.22
C LEU A 146 25.60 8.28 0.31
N GLY A 147 26.87 8.54 -0.03
CA GLY A 147 27.42 9.90 -0.03
C GLY A 147 27.08 10.69 -1.31
N GLU A 148 27.15 12.01 -1.22
CA GLU A 148 26.73 12.95 -2.28
C GLU A 148 27.37 12.68 -3.66
N HIS A 149 28.64 12.31 -3.68
CA HIS A 149 29.39 12.15 -4.93
C HIS A 149 29.08 10.86 -5.71
N ALA A 150 28.49 9.85 -5.07
CA ALA A 150 28.25 8.54 -5.69
C ALA A 150 27.06 7.80 -5.06
N TYR A 151 25.97 8.53 -4.80
CA TYR A 151 24.78 7.97 -4.13
C TYR A 151 24.19 6.78 -4.91
N GLY A 152 24.04 5.65 -4.22
CA GLY A 152 23.50 4.41 -4.76
C GLY A 152 24.49 3.56 -5.57
N VAL A 153 25.75 3.97 -5.69
CA VAL A 153 26.78 3.19 -6.42
C VAL A 153 27.25 2.00 -5.58
N ALA A 154 27.45 0.86 -6.25
CA ALA A 154 28.01 -0.33 -5.63
C ALA A 154 29.47 -0.09 -5.23
N ALA A 155 29.82 -0.47 -4.00
CA ALA A 155 31.16 -0.36 -3.46
C ALA A 155 31.59 -1.68 -2.81
N THR A 156 32.89 -1.90 -2.77
CA THR A 156 33.49 -3.03 -2.05
C THR A 156 34.34 -2.51 -0.91
N VAL A 157 34.20 -3.09 0.28
CA VAL A 157 35.03 -2.76 1.44
C VAL A 157 36.46 -3.24 1.20
N SER A 158 37.43 -2.32 1.21
CA SER A 158 38.84 -2.67 1.04
C SER A 158 39.57 -2.88 2.36
N ALA A 159 39.29 -2.03 3.35
CA ALA A 159 39.88 -2.12 4.68
C ALA A 159 38.95 -1.48 5.70
N THR A 160 38.94 -2.04 6.91
CA THR A 160 38.13 -1.55 8.02
C THR A 160 39.04 -1.20 9.20
N THR A 161 39.03 0.07 9.59
CA THR A 161 39.67 0.54 10.84
C THR A 161 38.61 0.57 11.95
N GLU A 162 39.02 0.71 13.21
CA GLU A 162 38.10 0.84 14.36
C GLU A 162 37.08 1.98 14.21
N THR A 163 37.40 3.04 13.46
CA THR A 163 36.56 4.23 13.32
C THR A 163 36.17 4.58 11.89
N SER A 164 36.79 3.96 10.88
CA SER A 164 36.62 4.37 9.48
C SER A 164 36.64 3.18 8.52
N LEU A 165 35.76 3.25 7.52
CA LEU A 165 35.65 2.25 6.46
C LEU A 165 36.29 2.80 5.17
N SER A 166 37.22 2.06 4.58
CA SER A 166 37.79 2.36 3.26
C SER A 166 37.05 1.52 2.21
N VAL A 167 36.57 2.18 1.15
CA VAL A 167 35.71 1.56 0.13
C VAL A 167 36.20 1.86 -1.27
N VAL A 168 36.11 0.89 -2.15
CA VAL A 168 36.41 1.04 -3.58
C VAL A 168 35.08 1.14 -4.32
N LEU A 169 34.84 2.28 -4.97
CA LEU A 169 33.63 2.53 -5.75
C LEU A 169 33.80 1.97 -7.16
N ALA A 170 32.81 1.19 -7.62
CA ALA A 170 32.75 0.75 -9.01
C ALA A 170 31.95 1.79 -9.83
N PHE A 171 32.65 2.79 -10.36
CA PHE A 171 32.01 3.81 -11.20
C PHE A 171 32.08 3.42 -12.68
N PHE A 172 30.91 3.28 -13.31
CA PHE A 172 30.79 3.02 -14.75
C PHE A 172 30.22 4.26 -15.46
N PRO A 173 31.04 5.05 -16.19
CA PRO A 173 30.58 6.25 -16.89
C PRO A 173 29.44 6.01 -17.88
N ALA A 174 29.33 4.80 -18.46
CA ALA A 174 28.29 4.43 -19.41
C ALA A 174 26.88 4.39 -18.78
N GLU A 175 26.76 3.95 -17.52
CA GLU A 175 25.48 3.80 -16.82
C GLU A 175 24.75 5.13 -16.65
N LYS A 176 25.49 6.22 -16.46
CA LYS A 176 24.89 7.56 -16.34
C LYS A 176 24.19 7.99 -17.62
N ALA A 177 24.85 7.78 -18.77
CA ALA A 177 24.29 8.12 -20.07
C ALA A 177 23.04 7.26 -20.38
N GLU A 178 23.09 5.97 -20.06
CA GLU A 178 21.93 5.07 -20.21
C GLU A 178 20.77 5.48 -19.30
N ASN A 179 21.03 5.77 -18.03
CA ASN A 179 20.00 6.24 -17.08
C ASN A 179 19.33 7.53 -17.54
N ASP A 180 20.09 8.46 -18.12
CA ASP A 180 19.52 9.71 -18.64
C ASP A 180 18.66 9.47 -19.89
N GLN A 181 19.04 8.53 -20.76
CA GLN A 181 18.20 8.08 -21.87
C GLN A 181 16.90 7.44 -21.37
N PHE A 182 16.97 6.54 -20.37
CA PHE A 182 15.78 5.92 -19.78
C PHE A 182 14.86 6.94 -19.11
N LYS A 183 15.42 7.93 -18.39
CA LYS A 183 14.63 9.04 -17.82
C LYS A 183 13.90 9.82 -18.90
N ALA A 184 14.56 10.14 -20.01
CA ALA A 184 13.94 10.84 -21.13
C ALA A 184 12.76 10.04 -21.72
N VAL A 185 12.93 8.73 -21.90
CA VAL A 185 11.85 7.83 -22.36
C VAL A 185 10.67 7.82 -21.38
N VAL A 186 10.92 7.74 -20.07
CA VAL A 186 9.87 7.75 -19.04
C VAL A 186 9.12 9.08 -19.00
N GLN A 187 9.84 10.20 -19.10
CA GLN A 187 9.23 11.54 -19.16
C GLN A 187 8.33 11.70 -20.39
N ASN A 188 8.79 11.23 -21.56
CA ASN A 188 8.00 11.24 -22.79
C ASN A 188 6.76 10.32 -22.72
N ARG A 189 6.79 9.24 -21.93
CA ARG A 189 5.57 8.42 -21.72
C ARG A 189 4.54 9.15 -20.85
N ARG A 190 4.99 9.87 -19.82
CA ARG A 190 4.10 10.62 -18.92
C ARG A 190 3.34 11.77 -19.60
N SER A 191 3.84 12.28 -20.72
CA SER A 191 3.19 13.37 -21.46
C SER A 191 1.98 12.94 -22.31
N SER A 192 1.63 11.65 -22.33
CA SER A 192 0.44 11.19 -23.05
C SER A 192 -0.83 11.80 -22.42
N HIS A 193 -1.62 12.49 -23.22
CA HIS A 193 -2.88 13.07 -22.78
C HIS A 193 -3.93 11.96 -22.61
N TYR A 194 -4.59 11.98 -21.45
CA TYR A 194 -5.72 11.11 -21.16
C TYR A 194 -6.98 11.94 -21.02
N PHE A 195 -8.08 11.38 -21.49
CA PHE A 195 -9.39 12.01 -21.45
C PHE A 195 -10.32 11.21 -20.55
N PRO A 196 -11.06 11.86 -19.64
CA PRO A 196 -12.07 11.20 -18.85
C PRO A 196 -13.13 10.50 -19.70
N SER A 197 -13.74 9.44 -19.17
CA SER A 197 -14.69 8.61 -19.92
C SER A 197 -15.84 9.38 -20.57
N PHE A 198 -16.32 10.47 -19.95
CA PHE A 198 -17.38 11.30 -20.52
C PHE A 198 -16.90 12.05 -21.77
N LYS A 199 -15.70 12.64 -21.72
CA LYS A 199 -15.11 13.37 -22.84
C LYS A 199 -14.69 12.42 -23.96
N ALA A 200 -14.15 11.24 -23.62
CA ALA A 200 -13.85 10.20 -24.60
C ALA A 200 -15.12 9.71 -25.33
N ALA A 201 -16.25 9.57 -24.62
CA ALA A 201 -17.52 9.19 -25.22
C ALA A 201 -18.03 10.27 -26.20
N GLU A 202 -17.92 11.55 -25.83
CA GLU A 202 -18.25 12.70 -26.66
C GLU A 202 -17.38 12.76 -27.93
N MET A 203 -16.06 12.61 -27.79
CA MET A 203 -15.10 12.63 -28.91
C MET A 203 -15.32 11.51 -29.94
N VAL A 204 -15.88 10.37 -29.52
CA VAL A 204 -16.22 9.24 -30.40
C VAL A 204 -17.66 9.34 -30.90
N GLY A 205 -18.50 10.15 -30.25
CA GLY A 205 -19.93 10.27 -30.53
C GLY A 205 -20.69 8.98 -30.19
N ILE A 206 -20.52 8.46 -28.98
CA ILE A 206 -21.27 7.31 -28.44
C ILE A 206 -21.72 7.58 -27.00
N SER A 207 -22.72 6.86 -26.50
CA SER A 207 -23.14 6.99 -25.10
C SER A 207 -22.06 6.45 -24.15
N GLY A 208 -21.99 7.00 -22.92
CA GLY A 208 -21.04 6.54 -21.91
C GLY A 208 -21.23 5.06 -21.53
N ARG A 209 -22.46 4.55 -21.64
CA ARG A 209 -22.79 3.12 -21.43
C ARG A 209 -22.21 2.26 -22.56
N ALA A 210 -22.37 2.67 -23.82
CA ALA A 210 -21.80 1.97 -24.97
C ALA A 210 -20.27 1.95 -24.90
N LEU A 211 -19.63 3.11 -24.64
CA LEU A 211 -18.20 3.20 -24.40
C LEU A 211 -17.78 2.23 -23.28
N GLY A 212 -18.54 2.21 -22.18
CA GLY A 212 -18.24 1.37 -21.03
C GLY A 212 -18.25 -0.13 -21.34
N LYS A 213 -19.11 -0.60 -22.23
CA LYS A 213 -19.16 -2.00 -22.64
C LYS A 213 -18.15 -2.35 -23.72
N ILE A 214 -17.99 -1.52 -24.75
CA ILE A 214 -17.00 -1.73 -25.83
C ILE A 214 -15.58 -1.79 -25.26
N THR A 215 -15.26 -0.90 -24.31
CA THR A 215 -13.94 -0.86 -23.66
C THR A 215 -13.74 -1.95 -22.61
N SER A 216 -14.80 -2.66 -22.20
CA SER A 216 -14.74 -3.79 -21.27
C SER A 216 -14.73 -5.12 -22.02
N SER A 217 -14.69 -6.24 -21.28
CA SER A 217 -15.00 -7.55 -21.87
C SER A 217 -16.51 -7.63 -22.14
N PHE A 218 -16.87 -7.85 -23.41
CA PHE A 218 -18.26 -7.98 -23.85
C PHE A 218 -18.43 -9.31 -24.54
N MET A 219 -19.02 -10.27 -23.84
CA MET A 219 -19.25 -11.63 -24.32
C MET A 219 -20.59 -11.69 -25.04
N VAL A 220 -20.59 -12.19 -26.27
CA VAL A 220 -21.79 -12.48 -27.06
C VAL A 220 -21.87 -14.00 -27.25
N ILE A 221 -23.08 -14.53 -27.19
CA ILE A 221 -23.36 -15.94 -27.48
C ILE A 221 -23.70 -16.02 -28.97
N THR A 222 -22.90 -16.74 -29.74
CA THR A 222 -23.18 -16.96 -31.18
C THR A 222 -24.26 -18.03 -31.35
N SER A 223 -24.77 -18.18 -32.58
CA SER A 223 -25.73 -19.24 -32.94
C SER A 223 -25.28 -20.65 -32.55
N ASP A 224 -23.97 -20.84 -32.41
CA ASP A 224 -23.33 -22.11 -32.11
C ASP A 224 -23.17 -22.35 -30.59
N GLU A 225 -23.89 -21.57 -29.77
CA GLU A 225 -23.83 -21.54 -28.29
C GLU A 225 -22.44 -21.22 -27.70
N GLN A 226 -21.48 -20.80 -28.53
CA GLN A 226 -20.15 -20.42 -28.10
C GLN A 226 -20.13 -18.97 -27.59
N LYS A 227 -19.40 -18.76 -26.48
CA LYS A 227 -19.21 -17.43 -25.88
C LYS A 227 -17.97 -16.78 -26.48
N THR A 228 -18.17 -15.75 -27.30
CA THR A 228 -17.08 -15.00 -27.95
C THR A 228 -16.98 -13.59 -27.38
N ASN A 229 -15.77 -13.18 -26.99
CA ASN A 229 -15.52 -11.81 -26.54
C ASN A 229 -15.37 -10.90 -27.76
N VAL A 230 -16.25 -9.91 -27.89
CA VAL A 230 -16.17 -8.89 -28.95
C VAL A 230 -15.79 -7.52 -28.41
N GLY A 231 -15.59 -7.38 -27.10
CA GLY A 231 -15.15 -6.14 -26.47
C GLY A 231 -13.63 -5.93 -26.56
N LEU A 232 -13.21 -4.68 -26.72
CA LEU A 232 -11.81 -4.27 -26.81
C LEU A 232 -11.00 -4.57 -25.54
N SER A 233 -11.67 -4.86 -24.41
CA SER A 233 -11.04 -5.37 -23.19
C SER A 233 -9.90 -4.49 -22.68
N LEU A 234 -10.09 -3.16 -22.80
CA LEU A 234 -9.14 -2.14 -22.35
C LEU A 234 -9.20 -1.93 -20.83
N LYS A 235 -10.37 -2.16 -20.21
CA LYS A 235 -10.56 -2.02 -18.75
C LYS A 235 -11.22 -3.25 -18.12
N PHE A 236 -10.83 -3.56 -16.88
CA PHE A 236 -11.42 -4.63 -16.08
C PHE A 236 -11.64 -4.18 -14.63
N GLU A 237 -12.84 -3.66 -14.34
CA GLU A 237 -13.20 -3.15 -13.01
C GLU A 237 -13.15 -4.26 -11.94
N ALA A 238 -13.79 -5.41 -12.20
CA ALA A 238 -13.87 -6.52 -11.25
C ALA A 238 -12.51 -7.16 -10.93
N LYS A 239 -11.55 -7.10 -11.87
CA LYS A 239 -10.20 -7.65 -11.70
C LYS A 239 -9.18 -6.59 -11.29
N ALA A 240 -9.58 -5.32 -11.18
CA ALA A 240 -8.69 -4.18 -11.00
C ALA A 240 -7.52 -4.13 -12.00
N LEU A 241 -7.77 -4.50 -13.27
CA LEU A 241 -6.77 -4.49 -14.35
C LEU A 241 -7.05 -3.38 -15.37
N LYS A 242 -5.97 -2.90 -15.99
CA LYS A 242 -5.97 -1.90 -17.06
C LYS A 242 -4.98 -2.28 -18.15
N VAL A 243 -5.28 -1.91 -19.39
CA VAL A 243 -4.32 -2.00 -20.49
C VAL A 243 -3.46 -0.74 -20.51
N ILE A 244 -2.14 -0.92 -20.39
CA ILE A 244 -1.13 0.14 -20.38
C ILE A 244 -1.21 0.93 -21.69
N ASP A 245 -0.99 2.26 -21.61
CA ASP A 245 -1.05 3.21 -22.74
C ASP A 245 -2.42 3.39 -23.39
N TYR A 246 -3.45 2.63 -22.98
CA TYR A 246 -4.82 2.74 -23.49
C TYR A 246 -5.81 3.23 -22.44
N SER A 247 -5.70 2.73 -21.21
CA SER A 247 -6.63 3.04 -20.13
C SER A 247 -5.91 3.31 -18.82
N ARG A 248 -6.46 4.23 -18.03
CA ARG A 248 -6.06 4.45 -16.64
C ARG A 248 -7.28 4.73 -15.78
N LYS A 249 -7.13 4.54 -14.49
CA LYS A 249 -8.15 4.87 -13.49
C LYS A 249 -7.53 5.85 -12.52
N GLU A 250 -8.05 7.06 -12.52
CA GLU A 250 -7.64 8.12 -11.60
C GLU A 250 -8.81 8.39 -10.64
N GLY A 251 -8.63 7.98 -9.39
CA GLY A 251 -9.70 7.97 -8.39
C GLY A 251 -10.88 7.08 -8.79
N ARG A 252 -12.04 7.71 -9.02
CA ARG A 252 -13.31 7.02 -9.31
C ARG A 252 -13.59 6.82 -10.80
N HIS A 253 -12.93 7.57 -11.69
CA HIS A 253 -13.26 7.60 -13.11
C HIS A 253 -12.20 6.88 -13.96
N TRP A 254 -12.68 6.28 -15.05
CA TRP A 254 -11.82 5.71 -16.08
C TRP A 254 -11.46 6.79 -17.10
N GLU A 255 -10.21 6.76 -17.54
CA GLU A 255 -9.68 7.69 -18.53
C GLU A 255 -8.98 6.91 -19.63
N TYR A 256 -9.05 7.44 -20.84
CA TYR A 256 -8.56 6.79 -22.05
C TYR A 256 -7.55 7.70 -22.75
N SER A 257 -6.48 7.10 -23.27
CA SER A 257 -5.50 7.84 -24.07
C SER A 257 -6.06 8.18 -25.45
N GLU A 258 -5.41 9.09 -26.16
CA GLU A 258 -5.71 9.39 -27.56
C GLU A 258 -5.69 8.14 -28.46
N ARG A 259 -4.70 7.25 -28.26
CA ARG A 259 -4.61 5.96 -28.97
C ARG A 259 -5.83 5.07 -28.73
N ALA A 260 -6.35 5.06 -27.51
CA ALA A 260 -7.57 4.31 -27.21
C ALA A 260 -8.78 4.92 -27.91
N ILE A 261 -8.88 6.25 -28.00
CA ILE A 261 -9.95 6.92 -28.73
C ILE A 261 -9.91 6.57 -30.22
N ASP A 262 -8.73 6.58 -30.83
CA ASP A 262 -8.57 6.21 -32.24
C ASP A 262 -8.93 4.74 -32.48
N LEU A 263 -8.48 3.82 -31.62
CA LEU A 263 -8.86 2.41 -31.66
C LEU A 263 -10.39 2.22 -31.55
N ILE A 264 -11.04 2.99 -30.68
CA ILE A 264 -12.51 2.92 -30.51
C ILE A 264 -13.21 3.51 -31.75
N ARG A 265 -12.67 4.55 -32.39
CA ARG A 265 -13.21 5.06 -33.67
C ARG A 265 -13.09 4.01 -34.76
N GLU A 266 -11.93 3.38 -34.90
CA GLU A 266 -11.70 2.31 -35.87
C GLU A 266 -12.67 1.14 -35.64
N TYR A 267 -12.81 0.71 -34.38
CA TYR A 267 -13.78 -0.32 -34.01
C TYR A 267 -15.22 0.09 -34.37
N LYS A 268 -15.62 1.34 -34.13
CA LYS A 268 -16.94 1.86 -34.50
C LYS A 268 -17.19 1.84 -36.02
N VAL A 269 -16.17 2.14 -36.83
CA VAL A 269 -16.28 2.14 -38.30
C VAL A 269 -16.33 0.71 -38.85
N SER A 270 -15.41 -0.15 -38.43
CA SER A 270 -15.31 -1.54 -38.90
C SER A 270 -16.54 -2.38 -38.55
N TYR A 271 -17.19 -2.07 -37.42
CA TYR A 271 -18.36 -2.79 -36.93
C TYR A 271 -19.63 -1.92 -36.91
N PHE A 272 -19.74 -0.95 -37.83
CA PHE A 272 -20.85 0.01 -37.92
C PHE A 272 -22.25 -0.65 -37.97
N LEU A 273 -22.39 -1.82 -38.60
CA LEU A 273 -23.64 -2.61 -38.62
C LEU A 273 -23.99 -3.25 -37.27
N LEU A 274 -22.97 -3.62 -36.48
CA LEU A 274 -23.10 -4.06 -35.09
C LEU A 274 -23.41 -2.89 -34.15
N ALA A 275 -23.24 -1.64 -34.57
CA ALA A 275 -23.70 -0.47 -33.81
C ALA A 275 -25.18 -0.15 -34.07
N LEU A 276 -25.66 -0.34 -35.31
CA LEU A 276 -27.05 -0.07 -35.71
C LEU A 276 -28.07 -1.09 -35.18
N THR A 277 -27.78 -2.39 -35.26
CA THR A 277 -28.66 -3.46 -34.71
C THR A 277 -28.77 -3.45 -33.19
N PHE A 278 -27.83 -2.77 -32.55
CA PHE A 278 -27.67 -2.77 -31.11
C PHE A 278 -28.12 -1.43 -30.51
N ALA A 279 -28.10 -0.32 -31.25
CA ALA A 279 -28.57 0.99 -30.76
C ALA A 279 -30.02 0.93 -30.21
N GLU A 280 -30.88 0.09 -30.79
CA GLU A 280 -32.23 -0.17 -30.25
C GLU A 280 -32.24 -0.94 -28.91
N VAL A 281 -31.17 -1.67 -28.61
CA VAL A 281 -30.97 -2.45 -27.36
C VAL A 281 -30.20 -1.64 -26.30
N TRP A 282 -29.39 -0.65 -26.72
CA TRP A 282 -28.55 0.16 -25.83
C TRP A 282 -29.28 1.33 -25.15
N ASP A 283 -30.39 1.81 -25.74
CA ASP A 283 -31.22 2.91 -25.22
C ASP A 283 -32.41 2.45 -24.35
N ARG A 284 -32.48 1.15 -23.99
CA ARG A 284 -33.38 0.62 -22.97
C ARG A 284 -32.66 0.26 -21.65
#